data_AF-B5VM84-F1
#
_entry.id   AF-B5VM84-F1
#
_cell.length_a   1.000
_cell.length_b   1.000
_cell.length_c   1.000
_cell.angle_alpha   90.00
_cell.angle_beta   90.00
_cell.angle_gamma   90.00
#
_symmetry.space_group_name_H-M   'P 1'
#
loop_
_entity.id
_entity.type
_entity.pdbx_description
1 polymer ?
#
loop_
_entity_poly.entity_id
_entity_poly.type
_entity_poly.pdbx_seq_one_letter_code
_entity_poly.pdbx_strand_id
1 'polypeptide(L)'
;EITSDFQQPSLQNDNSSISSIENIPVNHCPVVELTTLVQISLSYFALFEYKKERDGLLCNGTKQSLEKWWEIYGKRYHGIDKPKNETILGPTTVASLLSLVLTCYFKLMVEDCMSAKDPFDEEEFYSGLYAFQKKYGLSKNNKQTSLDELTIDKLFEVSSKTSNKDIFKFKKVVKSTVQDMTGKGNFMHLSNEILTTDLDTLVKNIHG
;
A
#
# COMPACT_ATOMS: atom_id res chain seq x y z
N GLU A 1 37.65 50.35 -20.88
CA GLU A 1 37.50 49.53 -19.66
C GLU A 1 36.05 49.15 -19.51
N ILE A 2 35.76 47.86 -19.50
CA ILE A 2 34.43 47.28 -19.35
C ILE A 2 34.41 46.69 -17.93
N THR A 3 33.57 47.21 -17.05
CA THR A 3 33.22 46.56 -15.79
C THR A 3 31.73 46.21 -15.87
N SER A 4 31.48 44.92 -16.12
CA SER A 4 30.16 44.31 -16.06
C SER A 4 29.91 43.80 -14.65
N ASP A 5 28.93 44.37 -13.95
CA ASP A 5 28.45 43.86 -12.67
C ASP A 5 27.80 42.49 -12.85
N PHE A 6 28.47 41.46 -12.33
CA PHE A 6 27.92 40.12 -12.17
C PHE A 6 27.02 40.11 -10.94
N GLN A 7 25.71 40.08 -11.15
CA GLN A 7 24.74 39.87 -10.08
C GLN A 7 24.59 38.37 -9.84
N GLN A 8 25.13 37.86 -8.72
CA GLN A 8 24.87 36.50 -8.25
C GLN A 8 23.40 36.41 -7.76
N PRO A 9 22.63 35.37 -8.14
CA PRO A 9 21.34 35.11 -7.54
C PRO A 9 21.54 34.59 -6.11
N SER A 10 20.88 35.24 -5.16
CA SER A 10 20.80 34.82 -3.76
C SER A 10 20.16 33.43 -3.67
N LEU A 11 20.91 32.46 -3.16
CA LEU A 11 20.36 31.17 -2.71
C LEU A 11 19.43 31.44 -1.53
N GLN A 12 18.12 31.38 -1.78
CA GLN A 12 17.14 31.26 -0.70
C GLN A 12 17.29 29.86 -0.10
N ASN A 13 17.84 29.82 1.11
CA ASN A 13 17.88 28.62 1.94
C ASN A 13 16.45 28.33 2.42
N ASP A 14 15.77 27.40 1.76
CA ASP A 14 14.48 26.86 2.21
C ASP A 14 14.68 26.03 3.49
N ASN A 15 14.81 26.73 4.62
CA ASN A 15 14.95 26.15 5.96
C ASN A 15 13.64 25.50 6.48
N SER A 16 12.54 25.54 5.72
CA SER A 16 11.24 25.01 6.16
C SER A 16 11.17 23.48 6.22
N SER A 17 12.05 22.78 5.51
CA SER A 17 12.08 21.31 5.50
C SER A 17 12.86 20.70 6.67
N ILE A 18 13.72 21.48 7.34
CA ILE A 18 14.62 21.00 8.39
C ILE A 18 13.91 20.89 9.74
N SER A 19 12.92 21.73 10.01
CA SER A 19 12.19 21.77 11.31
C SER A 19 11.39 20.50 11.63
N SER A 20 11.13 19.64 10.65
CA SER A 20 10.35 18.41 10.85
C SER A 20 11.20 17.23 11.35
N ILE A 21 12.53 17.31 11.22
CA ILE A 21 13.46 16.24 11.64
C ILE A 21 13.81 16.35 13.14
N GLU A 22 13.65 17.54 13.74
CA GLU A 22 14.09 17.84 15.11
C GLU A 22 13.30 17.11 16.23
N ASN A 23 12.18 16.44 15.92
CA ASN A 23 11.33 15.76 16.92
C ASN A 23 11.32 14.22 16.81
N ILE A 24 12.24 13.62 16.05
CA ILE A 24 12.34 12.17 15.97
C ILE A 24 12.94 11.63 17.28
N PRO A 25 12.26 10.75 18.03
CA PRO A 25 12.82 10.16 19.24
C PRO A 25 14.18 9.53 18.96
N VAL A 26 15.14 9.68 19.87
CA VAL A 26 16.54 9.20 19.68
C VAL A 26 16.62 7.69 19.38
N ASN A 27 15.58 6.90 19.69
CA ASN A 27 15.49 5.47 19.43
C ASN A 27 14.55 5.10 18.26
N HIS A 28 14.07 6.08 17.48
CA HIS A 28 13.23 5.82 16.32
C HIS A 28 14.12 5.46 15.13
N CYS A 29 13.86 4.29 14.53
CA CYS A 29 14.61 3.77 13.40
C CYS A 29 13.66 3.61 12.19
N PRO A 30 13.34 4.69 11.45
CA PRO A 30 12.36 4.65 10.35
C PRO A 30 12.69 3.60 9.28
N VAL A 31 13.98 3.34 9.05
CA VAL A 31 14.44 2.32 8.08
C VAL A 31 14.09 0.91 8.53
N VAL A 32 14.21 0.63 9.84
CA VAL A 32 13.86 -0.68 10.42
C VAL A 32 12.36 -0.87 10.35
N GLU A 33 11.57 0.16 10.68
CA GLU A 33 10.11 0.13 10.56
C GLU A 33 9.66 -0.09 9.12
N LEU A 34 10.24 0.65 8.16
CA LEU A 34 9.93 0.45 6.74
C LEU A 34 10.25 -0.97 6.27
N THR A 35 11.41 -1.49 6.66
CA THR A 35 11.81 -2.86 6.32
C THR A 35 10.85 -3.88 6.94
N THR A 36 10.41 -3.64 8.16
CA THR A 36 9.41 -4.45 8.87
C THR A 36 8.08 -4.48 8.12
N LEU A 37 7.58 -3.32 7.67
CA LEU A 37 6.35 -3.24 6.88
C LEU A 37 6.46 -3.98 5.54
N VAL A 38 7.62 -3.91 4.89
CA VAL A 38 7.90 -4.67 3.66
C VAL A 38 7.89 -6.17 3.93
N GLN A 39 8.54 -6.63 5.00
CA GLN A 39 8.57 -8.05 5.39
C GLN A 39 7.16 -8.57 5.71
N ILE A 40 6.36 -7.82 6.47
CA ILE A 40 4.95 -8.12 6.75
C ILE A 40 4.16 -8.24 5.45
N SER A 41 4.30 -7.26 4.56
CA SER A 41 3.63 -7.23 3.27
C SER A 41 3.93 -8.48 2.45
N LEU A 42 5.21 -8.85 2.33
CA LEU A 42 5.64 -10.04 1.59
C LEU A 42 5.08 -11.33 2.20
N SER A 43 4.86 -11.38 3.52
CA SER A 43 4.19 -12.51 4.17
C SER A 43 2.72 -12.62 3.85
N TYR A 44 2.00 -11.50 3.64
CA TYR A 44 0.62 -11.57 3.16
C TYR A 44 0.52 -12.27 1.81
N PHE A 45 1.53 -12.15 0.94
CA PHE A 45 1.63 -12.88 -0.33
C PHE A 45 2.21 -14.30 -0.18
N ALA A 46 2.46 -14.77 1.04
CA ALA A 46 3.16 -16.02 1.35
C ALA A 46 4.54 -16.16 0.68
N LEU A 47 5.23 -15.04 0.42
CA LEU A 47 6.56 -15.02 -0.19
C LEU A 47 7.68 -14.97 0.84
N PHE A 48 7.38 -14.55 2.07
CA PHE A 48 8.34 -14.41 3.15
C PHE A 48 7.88 -15.17 4.40
N GLU A 49 8.76 -15.98 4.99
CA GLU A 49 8.48 -16.70 6.24
C GLU A 49 8.76 -15.81 7.46
N TYR A 50 7.96 -14.76 7.64
CA TYR A 50 8.23 -13.71 8.63
C TYR A 50 8.40 -14.27 10.05
N LYS A 51 7.68 -15.33 10.45
CA LYS A 51 7.85 -15.96 11.78
C LYS A 51 9.29 -16.42 12.11
N LYS A 52 10.15 -16.62 11.11
CA LYS A 52 11.56 -17.00 11.30
C LYS A 52 12.53 -15.82 11.14
N GLU A 53 12.10 -14.75 10.46
CA GLU A 53 12.97 -13.65 10.01
C GLU A 53 12.31 -12.26 10.28
N ARG A 54 11.76 -12.04 11.50
CA ARG A 54 11.22 -10.74 11.96
C ARG A 54 12.30 -9.87 12.60
N ASP A 55 13.29 -9.44 11.83
CA ASP A 55 14.37 -8.61 12.37
C ASP A 55 14.30 -7.13 11.96
N GLY A 56 13.44 -6.79 10.98
CA GLY A 56 13.41 -5.45 10.39
C GLY A 56 14.71 -5.10 9.67
N LEU A 57 15.51 -6.11 9.31
CA LEU A 57 16.77 -5.97 8.59
C LEU A 57 16.60 -6.45 7.15
N LEU A 58 17.28 -5.78 6.22
CA LEU A 58 17.26 -6.16 4.81
C LEU A 58 18.12 -7.40 4.56
N CYS A 59 17.58 -8.57 4.91
CA CYS A 59 18.23 -9.87 4.75
C CYS A 59 18.15 -10.38 3.29
N ASN A 60 18.92 -11.42 2.98
CA ASN A 60 18.87 -12.05 1.66
C ASN A 60 17.50 -12.68 1.35
N GLY A 61 16.79 -13.18 2.36
CA GLY A 61 15.42 -13.69 2.23
C GLY A 61 14.45 -12.60 1.78
N THR A 62 14.54 -11.40 2.36
CA THR A 62 13.72 -10.23 1.97
C THR A 62 13.98 -9.87 0.51
N LYS A 63 15.25 -9.82 0.09
CA LYS A 63 15.66 -9.54 -1.29
C LYS A 63 15.07 -10.53 -2.28
N GLN A 64 15.24 -11.83 -2.03
CA GLN A 64 14.71 -12.90 -2.89
C GLN A 64 13.18 -12.88 -2.97
N SER A 65 12.51 -12.55 -1.86
CA SER A 65 11.06 -12.45 -1.81
C SER A 65 10.53 -11.27 -2.63
N LEU A 66 11.26 -10.15 -2.64
CA LEU A 66 10.94 -8.99 -3.49
C LEU A 66 11.12 -9.30 -4.98
N GLU A 67 12.16 -10.04 -5.37
CA GLU A 67 12.31 -10.47 -6.78
C GLU A 67 11.11 -11.32 -7.21
N LYS A 68 10.76 -12.34 -6.41
CA LYS A 68 9.58 -13.19 -6.67
C LYS A 68 8.28 -12.39 -6.70
N TRP A 69 8.16 -11.40 -5.82
CA TRP A 69 6.98 -10.54 -5.78
C TRP A 69 6.83 -9.75 -7.09
N TRP A 70 7.94 -9.19 -7.62
CA TRP A 70 7.93 -8.49 -8.90
C TRP A 70 7.57 -9.41 -10.07
N GLU A 71 8.08 -10.64 -10.07
CA GLU A 71 7.79 -11.67 -11.09
C GLU A 71 6.32 -12.06 -11.14
N ILE A 72 5.66 -12.20 -9.98
CA ILE A 72 4.28 -12.69 -9.89
C ILE A 72 3.27 -11.54 -9.91
N TYR A 73 3.49 -10.50 -9.09
CA TYR A 73 2.50 -9.46 -8.79
C TYR A 73 2.85 -8.13 -9.43
N GLY A 74 4.11 -7.68 -9.33
CA GLY A 74 4.51 -6.34 -9.73
C GLY A 74 4.07 -5.97 -11.15
N LYS A 75 4.51 -6.75 -12.15
CA LYS A 75 4.10 -6.53 -13.55
C LYS A 75 2.60 -6.72 -13.77
N ARG A 76 2.01 -7.72 -13.12
CA ARG A 76 0.60 -8.09 -13.32
C ARG A 76 -0.35 -6.97 -12.90
N TYR A 77 -0.13 -6.36 -11.74
CA TYR A 77 -1.06 -5.38 -11.17
C TYR A 77 -0.68 -3.93 -11.46
N HIS A 78 0.62 -3.63 -11.68
CA HIS A 78 1.08 -2.27 -11.98
C HIS A 78 1.38 -2.03 -13.47
N GLY A 79 1.49 -3.09 -14.28
CA GLY A 79 1.79 -2.97 -15.72
C GLY A 79 3.22 -2.54 -16.03
N ILE A 80 4.11 -2.48 -15.03
CA ILE A 80 5.52 -2.10 -15.20
C ILE A 80 6.46 -3.23 -14.76
N ASP A 81 7.63 -3.31 -15.40
CA ASP A 81 8.70 -4.19 -14.94
C ASP A 81 9.43 -3.57 -13.75
N LYS A 82 10.12 -4.41 -12.97
CA LYS A 82 10.97 -3.96 -11.86
C LYS A 82 11.97 -2.89 -12.36
N PRO A 83 12.11 -1.74 -11.67
CA PRO A 83 13.05 -0.72 -12.09
C PRO A 83 14.49 -1.20 -11.90
N LYS A 84 15.33 -0.93 -12.91
CA LYS A 84 16.75 -1.35 -12.93
C LYS A 84 17.69 -0.30 -12.32
N ASN A 85 17.18 0.90 -12.10
CA ASN A 85 17.93 2.09 -11.68
C ASN A 85 17.71 2.44 -10.20
N GLU A 86 17.06 1.58 -9.43
CA GLU A 86 16.86 1.77 -7.98
C GLU A 86 17.44 0.60 -7.17
N THR A 87 17.63 0.85 -5.88
CA THR A 87 18.00 -0.20 -4.92
C THR A 87 16.83 -1.17 -4.71
N ILE A 88 17.07 -2.32 -4.06
CA ILE A 88 16.03 -3.33 -3.89
C ILE A 88 14.82 -2.87 -3.07
N LEU A 89 15.01 -1.88 -2.17
CA LEU A 89 13.95 -1.15 -1.47
C LEU A 89 13.87 0.29 -2.00
N GLY A 90 14.00 0.45 -3.31
CA GLY A 90 13.82 1.74 -3.96
C GLY A 90 12.38 2.25 -3.82
N PRO A 91 12.18 3.56 -4.04
CA PRO A 91 10.88 4.20 -3.84
C PRO A 91 9.77 3.53 -4.67
N THR A 92 10.06 3.10 -5.89
CA THR A 92 9.08 2.46 -6.77
C THR A 92 8.67 1.10 -6.22
N THR A 93 9.64 0.28 -5.81
CA THR A 93 9.38 -1.05 -5.23
C THR A 93 8.57 -0.94 -3.93
N VAL A 94 8.93 -0.01 -3.04
CA VAL A 94 8.18 0.23 -1.81
C VAL A 94 6.76 0.70 -2.11
N ALA A 95 6.60 1.70 -2.98
CA ALA A 95 5.29 2.22 -3.35
C ALA A 95 4.40 1.14 -3.98
N SER A 96 4.96 0.34 -4.89
CA SER A 96 4.25 -0.73 -5.61
C SER A 96 3.76 -1.83 -4.67
N LEU A 97 4.60 -2.26 -3.71
CA LEU A 97 4.25 -3.32 -2.77
C LEU A 97 3.19 -2.85 -1.78
N LEU A 98 3.45 -1.72 -1.10
CA LEU A 98 2.56 -1.22 -0.05
C LEU A 98 1.22 -0.79 -0.64
N SER A 99 1.21 -0.13 -1.80
CA SER A 99 -0.05 0.26 -2.45
C SER A 99 -0.93 -0.92 -2.83
N LEU A 100 -0.34 -2.05 -3.27
CA LEU A 100 -1.13 -3.25 -3.57
C LEU A 100 -1.71 -3.87 -2.30
N VAL A 101 -0.96 -3.92 -1.20
CA VAL A 101 -1.47 -4.36 0.11
C VAL A 101 -2.62 -3.48 0.56
N LEU A 102 -2.46 -2.16 0.52
CA LEU A 102 -3.49 -1.21 0.93
C LEU A 102 -4.72 -1.28 0.01
N THR A 103 -4.52 -1.48 -1.30
CA THR A 103 -5.61 -1.70 -2.25
C THR A 103 -6.41 -2.94 -1.84
N CYS A 104 -5.75 -4.06 -1.55
CA CYS A 104 -6.40 -5.27 -1.07
C CYS A 104 -7.14 -5.03 0.26
N TYR A 105 -6.48 -4.38 1.22
CA TYR A 105 -7.08 -4.01 2.52
C TYR A 105 -8.39 -3.23 2.35
N PHE A 106 -8.38 -2.15 1.58
CA PHE A 106 -9.59 -1.34 1.38
C PHE A 106 -10.67 -2.09 0.61
N LYS A 107 -10.31 -2.95 -0.35
CA LYS A 107 -11.28 -3.81 -1.03
C LYS A 107 -11.89 -4.86 -0.07
N LEU A 108 -11.12 -5.40 0.87
CA LEU A 108 -11.64 -6.28 1.92
C LEU A 108 -12.61 -5.53 2.85
N MET A 109 -12.33 -4.26 3.16
CA MET A 109 -13.27 -3.40 3.91
C MET A 109 -14.55 -3.13 3.13
N VAL A 110 -14.46 -2.82 1.84
CA VAL A 110 -15.63 -2.62 0.96
C VAL A 110 -16.50 -3.89 0.91
N GLU A 111 -15.88 -5.06 0.95
CA GLU A 111 -16.55 -6.35 0.98
C GLU A 111 -17.01 -6.79 2.38
N ASP A 112 -16.95 -5.90 3.37
CA ASP A 112 -17.31 -6.15 4.78
C ASP A 112 -16.61 -7.39 5.36
N CYS A 113 -15.38 -7.65 4.92
CA CYS A 113 -14.55 -8.76 5.40
C CYS A 113 -13.41 -8.30 6.33
N MET A 114 -13.11 -7.00 6.38
CA MET A 114 -12.05 -6.42 7.20
C MET A 114 -12.64 -5.42 8.20
N SER A 115 -12.40 -5.65 9.50
CA SER A 115 -12.72 -4.70 10.58
C SER A 115 -11.48 -4.02 11.16
N ALA A 116 -10.29 -4.41 10.70
CA ALA A 116 -9.04 -3.92 11.22
C ALA A 116 -8.92 -2.41 11.05
N LYS A 117 -8.27 -1.76 12.02
CA LYS A 117 -7.96 -0.32 11.91
C LYS A 117 -6.62 -0.09 11.23
N ASP A 118 -5.72 -1.06 11.36
CA ASP A 118 -4.38 -1.04 10.81
C ASP A 118 -4.23 -2.16 9.76
N PRO A 119 -3.88 -1.84 8.50
CA PRO A 119 -3.62 -2.85 7.47
C PRO A 119 -2.41 -3.74 7.75
N PHE A 120 -1.56 -3.40 8.72
CA PHE A 120 -0.39 -4.18 9.13
C PHE A 120 -0.60 -4.93 10.46
N ASP A 121 -1.79 -4.89 11.05
CA ASP A 121 -2.20 -5.86 12.07
C ASP A 121 -2.39 -7.23 11.39
N GLU A 122 -1.36 -8.06 11.46
CA GLU A 122 -1.34 -9.35 10.79
C GLU A 122 -2.47 -10.28 11.23
N GLU A 123 -2.82 -10.32 12.51
CA GLU A 123 -3.84 -11.24 13.01
C GLU A 123 -5.20 -10.88 12.41
N GLU A 124 -5.57 -9.60 12.48
CA GLU A 124 -6.82 -9.13 11.92
C GLU A 124 -6.83 -9.17 10.39
N PHE A 125 -5.69 -8.89 9.74
CA PHE A 125 -5.54 -8.97 8.28
C PHE A 125 -5.77 -10.40 7.78
N TYR A 126 -5.09 -11.39 8.36
CA TYR A 126 -5.29 -12.80 7.98
C TYR A 126 -6.71 -13.29 8.29
N SER A 127 -7.29 -12.84 9.41
CA SER A 127 -8.67 -13.19 9.78
C SER A 127 -9.67 -12.72 8.72
N GLY A 128 -9.61 -11.46 8.31
CA GLY A 128 -10.54 -10.96 7.30
C GLY A 128 -10.23 -11.42 5.88
N LEU A 129 -8.96 -11.68 5.55
CA LEU A 129 -8.60 -12.35 4.31
C LEU A 129 -9.21 -13.76 4.23
N TYR A 130 -9.14 -14.53 5.33
CA TYR A 130 -9.79 -15.82 5.42
C TYR A 130 -11.32 -15.71 5.30
N ALA A 131 -11.93 -14.72 5.96
CA ALA A 131 -13.36 -14.46 5.84
C ALA A 131 -13.78 -14.19 4.39
N PHE A 132 -13.01 -13.39 3.66
CA PHE A 132 -13.21 -13.13 2.24
C PHE A 132 -13.08 -14.41 1.40
N GLN A 133 -12.00 -15.17 1.58
CA GLN A 133 -11.79 -16.42 0.85
C GLN A 133 -12.93 -17.41 1.12
N LYS A 134 -13.45 -17.49 2.35
CA LYS A 134 -14.59 -18.33 2.70
C LYS A 134 -15.88 -17.84 2.04
N LYS A 135 -16.15 -16.53 2.09
CA LYS A 135 -17.31 -15.87 1.49
C LYS A 135 -17.40 -16.15 -0.03
N TYR A 136 -16.26 -16.20 -0.71
CA TYR A 136 -16.18 -16.41 -2.16
C TYR A 136 -15.78 -17.84 -2.57
N GLY A 137 -15.72 -18.79 -1.63
CA GLY A 137 -15.46 -20.20 -1.92
C GLY A 137 -14.03 -20.54 -2.34
N LEU A 138 -13.07 -19.65 -2.07
CA LEU A 138 -11.65 -19.82 -2.41
C LEU A 138 -10.90 -20.70 -1.40
N SER A 139 -11.36 -20.77 -0.15
CA SER A 139 -10.67 -21.48 0.93
C SER A 139 -10.45 -22.99 0.69
N LYS A 140 -11.20 -23.62 -0.22
CA LYS A 140 -11.04 -25.05 -0.54
C LYS A 140 -9.81 -25.34 -1.41
N ASN A 141 -9.39 -24.34 -2.19
CA ASN A 141 -8.30 -24.49 -3.15
C ASN A 141 -6.98 -23.97 -2.58
N ASN A 142 -7.04 -23.15 -1.53
CA ASN A 142 -5.89 -22.47 -0.97
C ASN A 142 -5.32 -23.29 0.19
N LYS A 143 -4.05 -23.69 0.06
CA LYS A 143 -3.31 -24.41 1.12
C LYS A 143 -3.05 -23.54 2.34
N GLN A 144 -3.04 -22.23 2.17
CA GLN A 144 -2.77 -21.22 3.20
C GLN A 144 -3.55 -19.93 2.90
N THR A 145 -4.00 -19.24 3.95
CA THR A 145 -4.57 -17.89 3.86
C THR A 145 -3.50 -16.90 3.43
N SER A 146 -3.54 -16.45 2.19
CA SER A 146 -2.60 -15.49 1.60
C SER A 146 -3.25 -14.73 0.43
N LEU A 147 -2.66 -13.60 0.06
CA LEU A 147 -2.98 -12.82 -1.12
C LEU A 147 -2.39 -13.49 -2.37
N ASP A 148 -2.85 -14.70 -2.68
CA ASP A 148 -2.53 -15.33 -3.95
C ASP A 148 -3.24 -14.66 -5.14
N GLU A 149 -2.78 -14.95 -6.36
CA GLU A 149 -3.35 -14.37 -7.58
C GLU A 149 -4.87 -14.55 -7.69
N LEU A 150 -5.38 -15.74 -7.34
CA LEU A 150 -6.82 -16.04 -7.39
C LEU A 150 -7.61 -15.17 -6.41
N THR A 151 -7.07 -14.95 -5.21
CA THR A 151 -7.69 -14.13 -4.17
C THR A 151 -7.72 -12.67 -4.58
N ILE A 152 -6.62 -12.13 -5.10
CA ILE A 152 -6.52 -10.74 -5.55
C ILE A 152 -7.41 -10.52 -6.78
N ASP A 153 -7.32 -11.37 -7.80
CA ASP A 153 -8.16 -11.27 -9.01
C ASP A 153 -9.65 -11.26 -8.62
N LYS A 154 -10.05 -12.14 -7.69
CA LYS A 154 -11.43 -12.17 -7.20
C LYS A 154 -11.81 -10.89 -6.47
N LEU A 155 -10.92 -10.36 -5.65
CA LEU A 155 -11.13 -9.13 -4.88
C LEU A 155 -11.33 -7.92 -5.80
N PHE A 156 -10.53 -7.81 -6.87
CA PHE A 156 -10.71 -6.77 -7.90
C PHE A 156 -12.02 -6.96 -8.68
N GLU A 157 -12.38 -8.20 -9.03
CA GLU A 157 -13.62 -8.53 -9.74
C GLU A 157 -14.87 -8.13 -8.94
N VAL A 158 -14.92 -8.42 -7.63
CA VAL A 158 -16.12 -8.17 -6.82
C VAL A 158 -16.21 -6.72 -6.36
N SER A 159 -15.09 -6.09 -5.99
CA SER A 159 -15.07 -4.68 -5.57
C SER A 159 -15.48 -3.72 -6.69
N SER A 160 -15.12 -4.01 -7.96
CA SER A 160 -15.56 -3.21 -9.12
C SER A 160 -17.07 -3.30 -9.37
N LYS A 161 -17.69 -4.47 -9.09
CA LYS A 161 -19.15 -4.65 -9.17
C LYS A 161 -19.89 -3.92 -8.05
N THR A 162 -19.33 -3.96 -6.85
CA THR A 162 -19.84 -3.23 -5.67
C THR A 162 -19.76 -1.72 -5.91
N SER A 163 -18.61 -1.22 -6.40
CA SER A 163 -18.42 0.19 -6.79
C SER A 163 -19.49 0.67 -7.77
N ASN A 164 -19.74 -0.05 -8.85
CA ASN A 164 -20.75 0.34 -9.83
C ASN A 164 -22.17 0.37 -9.24
N LYS A 165 -22.57 -0.65 -8.47
CA LYS A 165 -23.91 -0.70 -7.86
C LYS A 165 -24.12 0.39 -6.81
N ASP A 166 -23.09 0.68 -6.02
CA ASP A 166 -23.19 1.67 -4.96
C ASP A 166 -23.00 3.10 -5.47
N ILE A 167 -22.27 3.36 -6.56
CA ILE A 167 -22.28 4.66 -7.25
C ILE A 167 -23.71 5.03 -7.69
N PHE A 168 -24.50 4.07 -8.21
CA PHE A 168 -25.89 4.33 -8.58
C PHE A 168 -26.81 4.56 -7.37
N LYS A 169 -26.54 3.91 -6.22
CA LYS A 169 -27.28 4.16 -4.97
C LYS A 169 -26.86 5.47 -4.32
N PHE A 170 -25.57 5.77 -4.26
CA PHE A 170 -25.04 7.04 -3.78
C PHE A 170 -25.58 8.18 -4.63
N LYS A 171 -25.50 8.14 -5.98
CA LYS A 171 -26.13 9.16 -6.86
C LYS A 171 -27.63 9.38 -6.60
N LYS A 172 -28.34 8.37 -6.11
CA LYS A 172 -29.76 8.48 -5.70
C LYS A 172 -29.95 9.09 -4.30
N VAL A 173 -28.93 9.02 -3.44
CA VAL A 173 -28.94 9.46 -2.02
C VAL A 173 -28.20 10.78 -1.78
N VAL A 174 -27.25 11.20 -2.65
CA VAL A 174 -26.62 12.56 -2.58
C VAL A 174 -27.58 13.70 -2.92
N LYS A 175 -28.85 13.38 -3.21
CA LYS A 175 -29.91 14.38 -3.31
C LYS A 175 -30.51 14.77 -1.95
N SER A 176 -30.07 14.19 -0.82
CA SER A 176 -30.70 14.47 0.49
C SER A 176 -29.84 14.69 1.73
N THR A 177 -28.55 14.34 1.83
CA THR A 177 -27.77 14.70 3.06
C THR A 177 -26.28 14.80 2.78
N VAL A 178 -25.71 15.99 3.00
CA VAL A 178 -24.26 16.26 2.94
C VAL A 178 -23.80 16.59 4.37
N GLN A 179 -23.65 15.58 5.20
CA GLN A 179 -22.94 15.64 6.49
C GLN A 179 -22.79 14.19 6.96
N ASP A 180 -21.57 13.82 7.37
CA ASP A 180 -21.13 12.50 7.85
C ASP A 180 -20.78 11.43 6.79
N MET A 181 -19.75 11.71 5.99
CA MET A 181 -18.98 10.67 5.28
C MET A 181 -17.84 10.12 6.15
N THR A 182 -18.17 9.55 7.30
CA THR A 182 -17.19 8.90 8.18
C THR A 182 -17.17 7.39 7.87
N GLY A 183 -16.23 6.94 7.04
CA GLY A 183 -15.90 5.52 6.88
C GLY A 183 -15.97 4.99 5.45
N LYS A 184 -17.14 4.49 5.01
CA LYS A 184 -17.24 3.66 3.78
C LYS A 184 -16.99 4.40 2.45
N GLY A 185 -17.37 5.67 2.35
CA GLY A 185 -17.16 6.47 1.13
C GLY A 185 -15.68 6.71 0.82
N ASN A 186 -14.85 6.89 1.85
CA ASN A 186 -13.41 7.07 1.71
C ASN A 186 -12.72 5.78 1.27
N PHE A 187 -13.10 4.62 1.84
CA PHE A 187 -12.51 3.34 1.46
C PHE A 187 -12.79 2.94 0.01
N MET A 188 -13.98 3.24 -0.52
CA MET A 188 -14.27 2.97 -1.93
C MET A 188 -13.36 3.78 -2.87
N HIS A 189 -13.11 5.05 -2.54
CA HIS A 189 -12.18 5.90 -3.26
C HIS A 189 -10.74 5.38 -3.17
N LEU A 190 -10.24 5.16 -1.95
CA LEU A 190 -8.91 4.62 -1.70
C LEU A 190 -8.68 3.25 -2.36
N SER A 191 -9.70 2.39 -2.39
CA SER A 191 -9.63 1.06 -3.01
C SER A 191 -9.36 1.06 -4.52
N ASN A 192 -9.54 2.21 -5.19
CA ASN A 192 -9.33 2.35 -6.63
C ASN A 192 -8.16 3.30 -6.96
N GLU A 193 -7.82 4.22 -6.07
CA GLU A 193 -6.81 5.25 -6.34
C GLU A 193 -5.47 5.03 -5.66
N ILE A 194 -5.38 4.15 -4.66
CA ILE A 194 -4.13 3.98 -3.92
C ILE A 194 -3.09 3.14 -4.66
N LEU A 195 -3.49 2.31 -5.63
CA LEU A 195 -2.58 1.45 -6.39
C LEU A 195 -1.66 2.31 -7.27
N THR A 196 -0.38 2.41 -6.89
CA THR A 196 0.59 3.28 -7.54
C THR A 196 2.01 2.75 -7.39
N THR A 197 2.87 3.16 -8.31
CA THR A 197 4.32 2.93 -8.27
C THR A 197 5.08 4.19 -7.85
N ASP A 198 4.37 5.30 -7.65
CA ASP A 198 4.93 6.58 -7.25
C ASP A 198 4.78 6.81 -5.73
N LEU A 199 5.90 7.00 -5.05
CA LEU A 199 5.94 7.10 -3.59
C LEU A 199 5.22 8.36 -3.07
N ASP A 200 5.34 9.48 -3.77
CA ASP A 200 4.69 10.74 -3.37
C ASP A 200 3.17 10.62 -3.47
N THR A 201 2.67 10.01 -4.54
CA THR A 201 1.25 9.67 -4.72
C THR A 201 0.76 8.76 -3.60
N LEU A 202 1.54 7.74 -3.22
CA LEU A 202 1.19 6.86 -2.11
C LEU A 202 1.08 7.63 -0.79
N VAL A 203 2.08 8.45 -0.45
CA VAL A 203 2.12 9.23 0.80
C VAL A 203 0.93 10.19 0.87
N LYS A 204 0.62 10.87 -0.24
CA LYS A 204 -0.53 11.78 -0.36
C LYS A 204 -1.85 11.06 -0.09
N ASN A 205 -2.05 9.88 -0.67
CA ASN A 205 -3.26 9.09 -0.48
C ASN A 205 -3.43 8.57 0.96
N ILE A 206 -2.34 8.39 1.71
CA ILE A 206 -2.37 7.95 3.11
C ILE A 206 -2.64 9.11 4.08
N HIS A 207 -2.06 10.29 3.83
CA HIS A 207 -2.12 11.42 4.76
C HIS A 207 -3.29 12.39 4.53
N GLY A 208 -3.93 12.35 3.35
CA GLY A 208 -5.02 13.26 2.98
C GLY A 208 -4.53 14.57 2.40
#